data_AF-A0A6I4TR47-F1
#
_entry.id   AF-A0A6I4TR47-F1
#
_cell.length_a   1.000
_cell.length_b   1.000
_cell.length_c   1.000
_cell.angle_alpha   90.00
_cell.angle_beta   90.00
_cell.angle_gamma   90.00
#
_symmetry.space_group_name_H-M   'P 1'
#
loop_
_entity.id
_entity.type
_entity.pdbx_description
1 polymer ?
#
loop_
_entity_poly.entity_id
_entity_poly.type
_entity_poly.pdbx_seq_one_letter_code
_entity_poly.pdbx_strand_id
1 'polypeptide(L)'
;MIVTARSSTQPETATGRRPDAQAHGWALDWAQGWKIAALVAFAAWVLAIGARHEPWFDEAQAWLLARDSGLVELLAERVRYEGTPGLWHAILWIAIRCGLPYAQFQLLPAGFAIAGAAVVLWRAPFPGWMRLAVIFSYFFAYQYSVVARSYTVDLLLIPLAAAFFAQRSERPLRYALVIGLIANLNAHGFLAAAVLGLELAWHLYRADRLPFGRQGLTGWQALAIAVACGLFALACAWQPADNNYVRAGQAWIFRPLIEGLNYLRYAYVDRLALTSAPTTQLSAVEALAGLFVLAFCLIPLIVLVGRGPHRWLCVGVTGVLLLFSVTTYANYWHSGLLYLFSLFALWISWPASVAALRRHAMIGFAVIAALQIVQTARTGILDARHVYSPGRELALFLADYRASHPDARISAFGFKAFAAQPWQPGNAFDGIADQAYVDWSTRAAWEPFPNAHAWQSIMRETPDVIVAFAPAFDADNPEGRIDACQSGYVPIRSFAGTMVFRGFVVEDNSLVVLERRDAIACR
;
A
#
# COMPACT_ATOMS: atom_id res chain seq x y z
N MET A 1 77.22 -25.69 26.89
CA MET A 1 78.57 -25.20 26.58
C MET A 1 78.75 -25.22 25.06
N ILE A 2 79.37 -24.17 24.49
CA ILE A 2 80.44 -24.19 23.46
C ILE A 2 80.34 -25.36 22.44
N VAL A 3 79.83 -25.14 21.20
CA VAL A 3 80.58 -24.77 19.94
C VAL A 3 81.24 -26.01 19.28
N THR A 4 81.29 -26.24 17.96
CA THR A 4 81.23 -25.44 16.69
C THR A 4 80.33 -26.20 15.67
N ALA A 5 79.99 -25.83 14.41
CA ALA A 5 80.27 -24.73 13.45
C ALA A 5 79.08 -24.65 12.43
N ARG A 6 79.11 -24.06 11.21
CA ARG A 6 80.10 -23.33 10.37
C ARG A 6 79.38 -22.35 9.40
N SER A 7 80.06 -21.24 9.10
CA SER A 7 80.11 -20.41 7.86
C SER A 7 79.41 -20.83 6.55
N SER A 8 79.00 -19.93 5.64
CA SER A 8 78.90 -18.44 5.65
C SER A 8 78.28 -17.87 4.35
N THR A 9 77.93 -16.56 4.37
CA THR A 9 77.89 -15.58 3.24
C THR A 9 76.90 -15.74 2.07
N GLN A 10 76.22 -14.63 1.74
CA GLN A 10 75.46 -14.40 0.49
C GLN A 10 76.39 -14.00 -0.68
N PRO A 11 75.84 -13.68 -1.88
CA PRO A 11 75.63 -12.24 -2.16
C PRO A 11 74.24 -11.88 -2.73
N GLU A 12 73.89 -10.60 -2.64
CA GLU A 12 72.76 -9.99 -3.35
C GLU A 12 73.13 -9.66 -4.81
N THR A 13 72.19 -9.77 -5.75
CA THR A 13 72.13 -8.89 -6.93
C THR A 13 70.67 -8.54 -7.24
N ALA A 14 70.39 -7.25 -7.45
CA ALA A 14 69.03 -6.77 -7.65
C ALA A 14 68.62 -6.76 -9.13
N THR A 15 67.40 -7.19 -9.43
CA THR A 15 66.68 -6.81 -10.67
C THR A 15 65.31 -6.25 -10.33
N GLY A 16 65.22 -4.93 -10.20
CA GLY A 16 63.96 -4.26 -9.90
C GLY A 16 62.98 -4.32 -11.08
N ARG A 17 61.90 -5.09 -10.94
CA ARG A 17 60.66 -4.83 -11.68
C ARG A 17 59.64 -4.23 -10.73
N ARG A 18 59.26 -2.99 -10.98
CA ARG A 18 58.00 -2.44 -10.46
C ARG A 18 56.86 -3.28 -11.06
N PRO A 19 55.90 -3.78 -10.27
CA PRO A 19 54.56 -3.99 -10.79
C PRO A 19 54.04 -2.61 -11.22
N ASP A 20 53.62 -2.45 -12.46
CA ASP A 20 53.03 -1.18 -12.91
C ASP A 20 51.80 -0.83 -12.08
N ALA A 21 51.58 0.47 -11.91
CA ALA A 21 50.49 0.98 -11.08
C ALA A 21 49.16 0.40 -11.56
N GLN A 22 48.40 -0.22 -10.64
CA GLN A 22 47.07 -0.73 -10.96
C GLN A 22 46.21 0.42 -11.50
N ALA A 23 45.80 0.31 -12.76
CA ALA A 23 44.82 1.20 -13.33
C ALA A 23 43.49 0.95 -12.62
N HIS A 24 43.20 1.73 -11.57
CA HIS A 24 41.89 1.79 -10.90
C HIS A 24 40.83 2.47 -11.78
N GLY A 25 40.75 2.05 -13.04
CA GLY A 25 39.74 2.48 -14.00
C GLY A 25 38.42 1.78 -13.74
N TRP A 26 37.60 2.36 -12.83
CA TRP A 26 36.13 2.48 -12.87
C TRP A 26 35.26 1.27 -13.27
N ALA A 27 35.79 0.06 -13.37
CA ALA A 27 35.04 -1.15 -13.64
C ALA A 27 34.09 -1.44 -12.47
N LEU A 28 32.80 -1.14 -12.66
CA LEU A 28 31.76 -1.68 -11.81
C LEU A 28 31.90 -3.20 -11.81
N ASP A 29 32.10 -3.76 -10.63
CA ASP A 29 32.15 -5.19 -10.40
C ASP A 29 30.88 -5.83 -11.01
N TRP A 30 31.03 -6.63 -12.08
CA TRP A 30 29.89 -7.10 -12.90
C TRP A 30 28.88 -7.92 -12.07
N ALA A 31 29.34 -8.52 -10.97
CA ALA A 31 28.52 -9.19 -9.96
C ALA A 31 27.52 -8.27 -9.21
N GLN A 32 27.75 -6.95 -9.25
CA GLN A 32 26.88 -5.92 -8.67
C GLN A 32 26.16 -5.06 -9.71
N GLY A 33 26.76 -4.86 -10.90
CA GLY A 33 26.20 -3.98 -11.95
C GLY A 33 24.73 -4.27 -12.30
N TRP A 34 24.34 -5.54 -12.38
CA TRP A 34 22.94 -5.92 -12.66
C TRP A 34 21.94 -5.47 -11.59
N LYS A 35 22.36 -5.36 -10.31
CA LYS A 35 21.48 -4.88 -9.22
C LYS A 35 21.23 -3.38 -9.34
N ILE A 36 22.26 -2.63 -9.71
CA ILE A 36 22.18 -1.19 -9.93
C ILE A 36 21.30 -0.92 -11.16
N ALA A 37 21.53 -1.62 -12.27
CA ALA A 37 20.69 -1.53 -13.46
C ALA A 37 19.22 -1.88 -13.17
N ALA A 38 18.96 -2.94 -12.40
CA ALA A 38 17.61 -3.33 -11.99
C ALA A 38 16.93 -2.29 -11.08
N LEU A 39 17.67 -1.71 -10.12
CA LEU A 39 17.16 -0.66 -9.24
C LEU A 39 16.85 0.63 -10.01
N VAL A 40 17.71 1.00 -10.98
CA VAL A 40 17.50 2.16 -11.86
C VAL A 40 16.29 1.94 -12.78
N ALA A 41 16.14 0.75 -13.38
CA ALA A 41 14.98 0.42 -14.21
C ALA A 41 13.66 0.41 -13.40
N PHE A 42 13.69 -0.12 -12.17
CA PHE A 42 12.57 -0.08 -11.25
C PHE A 42 12.22 1.35 -10.83
N ALA A 43 13.21 2.16 -10.43
CA ALA A 43 13.00 3.56 -10.06
C ALA A 43 12.44 4.39 -11.24
N ALA A 44 12.99 4.21 -12.44
CA ALA A 44 12.50 4.88 -13.65
C ALA A 44 11.05 4.49 -13.98
N TRP A 45 10.69 3.22 -13.83
CA TRP A 45 9.30 2.76 -13.99
C TRP A 45 8.37 3.41 -12.97
N VAL A 46 8.66 3.25 -11.66
CA VAL A 46 7.79 3.75 -10.58
C VAL A 46 7.61 5.27 -10.66
N LEU A 47 8.69 6.03 -10.93
CA LEU A 47 8.61 7.48 -11.08
C LEU A 47 7.86 7.89 -12.35
N ALA A 48 7.99 7.15 -13.46
CA ALA A 48 7.30 7.47 -14.71
C ALA A 48 5.79 7.19 -14.67
N ILE A 49 5.34 6.16 -13.93
CA ILE A 49 3.92 5.89 -13.72
C ILE A 49 3.36 6.81 -12.62
N GLY A 50 4.04 6.94 -11.47
CA GLY A 50 3.62 7.81 -10.37
C GLY A 50 3.53 9.30 -10.74
N ALA A 51 4.32 9.79 -11.70
CA ALA A 51 4.20 11.15 -12.22
C ALA A 51 3.07 11.35 -13.24
N ARG A 52 2.21 10.35 -13.45
CA ARG A 52 1.01 10.39 -14.30
C ARG A 52 -0.26 10.05 -13.53
N HIS A 53 -0.18 9.10 -12.60
CA HIS A 53 -1.28 8.69 -11.73
C HIS A 53 -1.94 9.89 -11.01
N GLU A 54 -3.25 10.08 -11.21
CA GLU A 54 -4.03 11.09 -10.48
C GLU A 54 -4.59 10.49 -9.18
N PRO A 55 -4.15 10.95 -7.99
CA PRO A 55 -4.49 10.31 -6.73
C PRO A 55 -6.01 10.35 -6.43
N TRP A 56 -6.57 9.23 -6.00
CA TRP A 56 -8.01 9.11 -5.74
C TRP A 56 -8.40 9.47 -4.31
N PHE A 57 -9.70 9.40 -4.00
CA PHE A 57 -10.27 9.83 -2.71
C PHE A 57 -9.49 9.32 -1.48
N ASP A 58 -9.13 8.04 -1.45
CA ASP A 58 -8.42 7.40 -0.34
C ASP A 58 -7.02 8.00 -0.08
N GLU A 59 -6.38 8.57 -1.10
CA GLU A 59 -5.10 9.28 -1.00
C GLU A 59 -5.34 10.74 -0.64
N ALA A 60 -6.33 11.37 -1.27
CA ALA A 60 -6.78 12.74 -0.96
C ALA A 60 -7.15 12.90 0.52
N GLN A 61 -7.99 12.01 1.05
CA GLN A 61 -8.43 11.99 2.45
C GLN A 61 -7.23 11.93 3.41
N ALA A 62 -6.31 10.97 3.20
CA ALA A 62 -5.11 10.83 4.03
C ALA A 62 -4.20 12.09 3.98
N TRP A 63 -4.07 12.71 2.81
CA TRP A 63 -3.34 13.97 2.65
C TRP A 63 -4.02 15.15 3.34
N LEU A 64 -5.34 15.31 3.18
CA LEU A 64 -6.13 16.40 3.74
C LEU A 64 -6.11 16.38 5.27
N LEU A 65 -6.30 15.21 5.88
CA LEU A 65 -6.15 15.02 7.32
C LEU A 65 -4.76 15.46 7.81
N ALA A 66 -3.71 15.12 7.07
CA ALA A 66 -2.33 15.53 7.40
C ALA A 66 -2.01 17.01 7.09
N ARG A 67 -2.72 17.63 6.14
CA ARG A 67 -2.58 19.04 5.75
C ARG A 67 -3.29 19.98 6.73
N ASP A 68 -4.47 19.59 7.19
CA ASP A 68 -5.43 20.50 7.84
C ASP A 68 -5.52 20.31 9.36
N SER A 69 -5.05 19.19 9.91
CA SER A 69 -5.01 18.95 11.37
C SER A 69 -3.66 19.27 12.04
N GLY A 70 -3.72 19.56 13.34
CA GLY A 70 -2.55 19.52 14.23
C GLY A 70 -2.05 18.09 14.45
N LEU A 71 -0.76 17.90 14.72
CA LEU A 71 -0.18 16.54 14.84
C LEU A 71 -0.80 15.69 15.97
N VAL A 72 -1.19 16.32 17.09
CA VAL A 72 -1.84 15.63 18.21
C VAL A 72 -3.26 15.23 17.84
N GLU A 73 -4.05 16.18 17.35
CA GLU A 73 -5.41 15.99 16.84
C GLU A 73 -5.47 14.88 15.78
N LEU A 74 -4.56 14.92 14.81
CA LEU A 74 -4.41 13.91 13.75
C LEU A 74 -4.30 12.50 14.34
N LEU A 75 -3.40 12.30 15.30
CA LEU A 75 -3.06 10.98 15.84
C LEU A 75 -3.97 10.51 16.99
N ALA A 76 -4.55 11.43 17.76
CA ALA A 76 -5.37 11.13 18.94
C ALA A 76 -6.89 11.15 18.67
N GLU A 77 -7.32 11.76 17.56
CA GLU A 77 -8.73 11.95 17.21
C GLU A 77 -9.02 11.52 15.76
N ARG A 78 -8.34 12.09 14.76
CA ARG A 78 -8.76 11.95 13.34
C ARG A 78 -8.54 10.55 12.77
N VAL A 79 -7.33 9.98 12.89
CA VAL A 79 -7.03 8.63 12.32
C VAL A 79 -7.84 7.49 12.97
N ARG A 80 -8.51 7.76 14.09
CA ARG A 80 -9.42 6.82 14.76
C ARG A 80 -10.73 6.64 14.00
N TYR A 81 -11.20 7.65 13.28
CA TYR A 81 -12.34 7.54 12.37
C TYR A 81 -11.96 6.82 11.07
N GLU A 82 -10.73 7.00 10.58
CA GLU A 82 -10.13 6.18 9.51
C GLU A 82 -9.86 4.72 9.94
N GLY A 83 -9.95 4.42 11.23
CA GLY A 83 -9.76 3.07 11.78
C GLY A 83 -8.34 2.51 11.63
N THR A 84 -7.34 3.36 11.42
CA THR A 84 -5.97 2.94 11.10
C THR A 84 -4.93 3.53 12.06
N PRO A 85 -3.85 2.78 12.39
CA PRO A 85 -2.69 3.34 13.06
C PRO A 85 -2.06 4.53 12.29
N GLY A 86 -1.43 5.44 13.05
CA GLY A 86 -1.17 6.81 12.58
C GLY A 86 0.16 7.09 11.84
N LEU A 87 1.07 6.12 11.66
CA LEU A 87 2.42 6.41 11.14
C LEU A 87 2.42 6.96 9.71
N TRP A 88 1.52 6.48 8.84
CA TRP A 88 1.38 7.04 7.49
C TRP A 88 1.01 8.52 7.53
N HIS A 89 -0.03 8.87 8.30
CA HIS A 89 -0.48 10.24 8.49
C HIS A 89 0.59 11.14 9.13
N ALA A 90 1.39 10.62 10.07
CA ALA A 90 2.54 11.35 10.61
C ALA A 90 3.64 11.60 9.56
N ILE A 91 3.91 10.65 8.66
CA ILE A 91 4.85 10.83 7.54
C ILE A 91 4.34 11.91 6.58
N LEU A 92 3.04 11.90 6.25
CA LEU A 92 2.43 12.93 5.42
C LEU A 92 2.52 14.31 6.09
N TRP A 93 2.17 14.41 7.37
CA TRP A 93 2.20 15.66 8.12
C TRP A 93 3.61 16.27 8.11
N ILE A 94 4.64 15.46 8.36
CA ILE A 94 6.05 15.90 8.28
C ILE A 94 6.39 16.35 6.85
N ALA A 95 6.06 15.56 5.82
CA ALA A 95 6.38 15.88 4.43
C ALA A 95 5.73 17.19 3.94
N ILE A 96 4.46 17.41 4.29
CA ILE A 96 3.70 18.63 3.98
C ILE A 96 4.35 19.85 4.66
N ARG A 97 4.71 19.74 5.95
CA ARG A 97 5.40 20.84 6.68
C ARG A 97 6.86 21.04 6.23
N CYS A 98 7.48 20.03 5.61
CA CYS A 98 8.74 20.17 4.86
C CYS A 98 8.57 20.76 3.44
N GLY A 99 7.35 21.11 3.03
CA GLY A 99 7.07 21.81 1.78
C GLY A 99 6.77 20.92 0.57
N LEU A 100 6.46 19.64 0.76
CA LEU A 100 6.02 18.77 -0.34
C LEU A 100 4.61 19.19 -0.83
N PRO A 101 4.42 19.58 -2.11
CA PRO A 101 3.10 19.86 -2.66
C PRO A 101 2.37 18.58 -3.09
N TYR A 102 1.04 18.62 -3.16
CA TYR A 102 0.22 17.46 -3.58
C TYR A 102 0.57 16.96 -4.99
N ALA A 103 0.97 17.86 -5.90
CA ALA A 103 1.48 17.54 -7.24
C ALA A 103 2.78 16.70 -7.26
N GLN A 104 3.40 16.47 -6.10
CA GLN A 104 4.60 15.66 -5.90
C GLN A 104 4.38 14.54 -4.86
N PHE A 105 3.14 14.26 -4.46
CA PHE A 105 2.82 13.24 -3.48
C PHE A 105 3.42 11.87 -3.84
N GLN A 106 3.45 11.50 -5.12
CA GLN A 106 4.07 10.30 -5.70
C GLN A 106 5.56 10.09 -5.35
N LEU A 107 6.28 11.13 -4.91
CA LEU A 107 7.69 10.99 -4.49
C LEU A 107 7.84 10.23 -3.17
N LEU A 108 6.86 10.32 -2.26
CA LEU A 108 6.85 9.54 -1.02
C LEU A 108 6.74 8.03 -1.28
N PRO A 109 5.70 7.52 -1.99
CA PRO A 109 5.58 6.09 -2.23
C PRO A 109 6.73 5.56 -3.08
N ALA A 110 7.17 6.29 -4.11
CA ALA A 110 8.33 5.93 -4.91
C ALA A 110 9.61 5.79 -4.05
N GLY A 111 9.85 6.72 -3.13
CA GLY A 111 11.03 6.70 -2.24
C GLY A 111 11.10 5.45 -1.36
N PHE A 112 10.01 5.10 -0.67
CA PHE A 112 9.94 3.87 0.13
C PHE A 112 10.03 2.60 -0.73
N ALA A 113 9.38 2.58 -1.90
CA ALA A 113 9.42 1.46 -2.82
C ALA A 113 10.84 1.19 -3.36
N ILE A 114 11.58 2.25 -3.74
CA ILE A 114 12.97 2.17 -4.22
C ILE A 114 13.90 1.70 -3.09
N ALA A 115 13.73 2.21 -1.87
CA ALA A 115 14.48 1.74 -0.71
C ALA A 115 14.18 0.24 -0.41
N GLY A 116 12.91 -0.17 -0.49
CA GLY A 116 12.49 -1.56 -0.34
C GLY A 116 13.08 -2.49 -1.41
N ALA A 117 13.05 -2.07 -2.68
CA ALA A 117 13.67 -2.77 -3.80
C ALA A 117 15.19 -2.94 -3.60
N ALA A 118 15.88 -1.94 -3.04
CA ALA A 118 17.30 -2.05 -2.68
C ALA A 118 17.53 -3.06 -1.52
N VAL A 119 16.64 -3.13 -0.52
CA VAL A 119 16.72 -4.18 0.52
C VAL A 119 16.53 -5.57 -0.10
N VAL A 120 15.55 -5.76 -0.99
CA VAL A 120 15.31 -7.02 -1.71
C VAL A 120 16.52 -7.42 -2.56
N LEU A 121 16.98 -6.55 -3.46
CA LEU A 121 18.06 -6.85 -4.42
C LEU A 121 19.39 -7.22 -3.73
N TRP A 122 19.76 -6.53 -2.65
CA TRP A 122 21.03 -6.78 -1.95
C TRP A 122 20.93 -7.81 -0.81
N ARG A 123 19.80 -7.92 -0.09
CA ARG A 123 19.70 -8.76 1.14
C ARG A 123 18.87 -10.03 1.00
N ALA A 124 18.00 -10.17 0.00
CA ALA A 124 17.18 -11.37 -0.11
C ALA A 124 18.04 -12.63 -0.35
N PRO A 125 17.72 -13.78 0.26
CA PRO A 125 18.46 -15.03 0.06
C PRO A 125 18.11 -15.74 -1.26
N PHE A 126 17.16 -15.18 -2.02
CA PHE A 126 16.67 -15.71 -3.30
C PHE A 126 17.71 -15.59 -4.43
N PRO A 127 17.61 -16.41 -5.50
CA PRO A 127 18.40 -16.23 -6.73
C PRO A 127 18.08 -14.90 -7.44
N GLY A 128 19.00 -14.42 -8.29
CA GLY A 128 18.90 -13.09 -8.91
C GLY A 128 17.58 -12.82 -9.64
N TRP A 129 17.14 -13.74 -10.51
CA TRP A 129 15.86 -13.63 -11.23
C TRP A 129 14.66 -13.46 -10.29
N MET A 130 14.69 -14.09 -9.12
CA MET A 130 13.60 -14.03 -8.15
C MET A 130 13.57 -12.69 -7.42
N ARG A 131 14.73 -12.04 -7.23
CA ARG A 131 14.79 -10.66 -6.69
C ARG A 131 14.21 -9.66 -7.71
N LEU A 132 14.53 -9.83 -9.00
CA LEU A 132 13.92 -9.06 -10.09
C LEU A 132 12.40 -9.26 -10.13
N ALA A 133 11.95 -10.52 -10.08
CA ALA A 133 10.54 -10.88 -10.09
C ALA A 133 9.75 -10.35 -8.88
N VAL A 134 10.38 -10.23 -7.70
CA VAL A 134 9.77 -9.55 -6.54
C VAL A 134 9.61 -8.06 -6.81
N ILE A 135 10.66 -7.35 -7.23
CA ILE A 135 10.56 -5.89 -7.38
C ILE A 135 9.67 -5.47 -8.56
N PHE A 136 9.57 -6.26 -9.63
CA PHE A 136 8.63 -6.00 -10.74
C PHE A 136 7.23 -6.63 -10.56
N SER A 137 6.95 -7.22 -9.40
CA SER A 137 5.63 -7.74 -9.05
C SER A 137 4.58 -6.63 -8.95
N TYR A 138 3.30 -7.01 -9.04
CA TYR A 138 2.19 -6.08 -9.09
C TYR A 138 2.12 -5.16 -7.86
N PHE A 139 2.48 -5.66 -6.69
CA PHE A 139 2.48 -4.86 -5.46
C PHE A 139 3.72 -3.97 -5.30
N PHE A 140 4.91 -4.43 -5.72
CA PHE A 140 6.14 -3.63 -5.61
C PHE A 140 6.29 -2.55 -6.69
N ALA A 141 5.84 -2.80 -7.92
CA ALA A 141 6.04 -1.91 -9.07
C ALA A 141 4.75 -1.22 -9.56
N TYR A 142 3.63 -1.41 -8.88
CA TYR A 142 2.42 -0.64 -9.12
C TYR A 142 1.64 -0.36 -7.83
N GLN A 143 0.92 -1.35 -7.30
CA GLN A 143 -0.19 -1.12 -6.37
C GLN A 143 0.19 -0.42 -5.06
N TYR A 144 1.39 -0.68 -4.53
CA TYR A 144 1.90 -0.01 -3.32
C TYR A 144 3.09 0.91 -3.61
N SER A 145 3.43 1.20 -4.87
CA SER A 145 4.54 2.11 -5.23
C SER A 145 4.09 3.35 -6.01
N VAL A 146 2.91 3.28 -6.61
CA VAL A 146 2.23 4.35 -7.35
C VAL A 146 1.13 4.95 -6.48
N VAL A 147 0.16 4.13 -6.05
CA VAL A 147 -0.95 4.56 -5.18
C VAL A 147 -0.43 4.81 -3.75
N ALA A 148 -0.54 6.05 -3.30
CA ALA A 148 0.04 6.59 -2.06
C ALA A 148 -0.78 6.26 -0.81
N ARG A 149 -0.78 4.98 -0.41
CA ARG A 149 -1.42 4.49 0.82
C ARG A 149 -0.38 3.92 1.79
N SER A 150 -0.75 3.71 3.05
CA SER A 150 0.16 3.28 4.13
C SER A 150 0.99 2.02 3.81
N TYR A 151 0.47 1.13 2.98
CA TYR A 151 1.11 -0.11 2.52
C TYR A 151 2.40 0.13 1.72
N THR A 152 2.66 1.33 1.21
CA THR A 152 3.93 1.61 0.54
C THR A 152 5.12 1.52 1.50
N VAL A 153 4.94 1.91 2.76
CA VAL A 153 6.01 1.85 3.75
C VAL A 153 6.32 0.39 4.13
N ASP A 154 5.34 -0.54 4.00
CA ASP A 154 5.55 -1.98 4.14
C ASP A 154 6.48 -2.56 3.05
N LEU A 155 6.56 -1.96 1.85
CA LEU A 155 7.53 -2.35 0.81
C LEU A 155 8.99 -2.19 1.31
N LEU A 156 9.24 -1.28 2.26
CA LEU A 156 10.53 -1.15 2.93
C LEU A 156 10.60 -1.98 4.23
N LEU A 157 9.60 -1.85 5.10
CA LEU A 157 9.67 -2.42 6.44
C LEU A 157 9.59 -3.94 6.47
N ILE A 158 8.78 -4.58 5.63
CA ILE A 158 8.66 -6.05 5.62
C ILE A 158 9.98 -6.71 5.12
N PRO A 159 10.63 -6.23 4.04
CA PRO A 159 11.99 -6.66 3.69
C PRO A 159 13.06 -6.35 4.76
N LEU A 160 12.95 -5.23 5.48
CA LEU A 160 13.86 -4.96 6.62
C LEU A 160 13.64 -5.94 7.78
N ALA A 161 12.39 -6.27 8.10
CA ALA A 161 12.06 -7.28 9.10
C ALA A 161 12.65 -8.64 8.71
N ALA A 162 12.48 -9.06 7.45
CA ALA A 162 13.08 -10.29 6.92
C ALA A 162 14.61 -10.27 6.96
N ALA A 163 15.24 -9.14 6.62
CA ALA A 163 16.69 -8.95 6.64
C ALA A 163 17.29 -8.92 8.06
N PHE A 164 16.53 -8.50 9.08
CA PHE A 164 16.95 -8.47 10.47
C PHE A 164 16.52 -9.70 11.28
N PHE A 165 15.56 -10.49 10.79
CA PHE A 165 15.01 -11.66 11.49
C PHE A 165 16.09 -12.65 11.98
N ALA A 166 17.08 -12.93 11.15
CA ALA A 166 18.19 -13.83 11.48
C ALA A 166 19.14 -13.29 12.58
N GLN A 167 19.06 -12.00 12.93
CA GLN A 167 19.86 -11.33 13.98
C GLN A 167 18.99 -10.79 15.13
N ARG A 168 17.73 -11.25 15.25
CA ARG A 168 16.75 -10.66 16.18
C ARG A 168 16.99 -10.97 17.66
N SER A 169 17.91 -11.89 18.00
CA SER A 169 18.34 -12.16 19.38
C SER A 169 19.63 -11.41 19.74
N GLU A 170 20.56 -11.23 18.79
CA GLU A 170 21.80 -10.48 18.99
C GLU A 170 21.62 -8.96 18.89
N ARG A 171 20.67 -8.51 18.06
CA ARG A 171 20.39 -7.08 17.79
C ARG A 171 18.88 -6.77 17.91
N PRO A 172 18.23 -7.13 19.03
CA PRO A 172 16.77 -7.17 19.14
C PRO A 172 16.11 -5.80 18.92
N LEU A 173 16.76 -4.71 19.38
CA LEU A 173 16.28 -3.34 19.20
C LEU A 173 15.98 -2.97 17.74
N ARG A 174 16.76 -3.47 16.77
CA ARG A 174 16.56 -3.19 15.35
C ARG A 174 15.31 -3.88 14.79
N TYR A 175 15.09 -5.13 15.22
CA TYR A 175 13.93 -5.90 14.80
C TYR A 175 12.66 -5.39 15.49
N ALA A 176 12.73 -5.13 16.80
CA ALA A 176 11.64 -4.52 17.59
C ALA A 176 11.19 -3.17 17.04
N LEU A 177 12.12 -2.28 16.66
CA LEU A 177 11.78 -1.00 16.04
C LEU A 177 11.06 -1.20 14.70
N VAL A 178 11.55 -2.09 13.83
CA VAL A 178 10.91 -2.34 12.53
C VAL A 178 9.51 -2.94 12.69
N ILE A 179 9.32 -3.96 13.55
CA ILE A 179 7.96 -4.50 13.78
C ILE A 179 7.05 -3.51 14.50
N GLY A 180 7.59 -2.65 15.37
CA GLY A 180 6.85 -1.55 16.00
C GLY A 180 6.38 -0.48 15.00
N LEU A 181 7.19 -0.19 13.97
CA LEU A 181 6.81 0.70 12.87
C LEU A 181 5.76 0.04 11.96
N ILE A 182 5.92 -1.25 11.60
CA ILE A 182 4.91 -2.03 10.87
C ILE A 182 3.57 -2.03 11.62
N ALA A 183 3.62 -2.17 12.95
CA ALA A 183 2.43 -2.14 13.78
C ALA A 183 1.65 -0.82 13.69
N ASN A 184 2.33 0.27 13.31
CA ASN A 184 1.77 1.61 13.24
C ASN A 184 1.40 2.08 11.82
N LEU A 185 1.50 1.25 10.79
CA LEU A 185 1.10 1.61 9.42
C LEU A 185 -0.37 1.36 9.10
N ASN A 186 -0.89 0.18 9.44
CA ASN A 186 -2.23 -0.29 9.07
C ASN A 186 -2.67 -1.47 9.94
N ALA A 187 -3.96 -1.78 9.96
CA ALA A 187 -4.54 -2.82 10.82
C ALA A 187 -3.98 -4.24 10.56
N HIS A 188 -3.72 -4.59 9.29
CA HIS A 188 -3.07 -5.86 8.92
C HIS A 188 -1.62 -5.93 9.46
N GLY A 189 -0.87 -4.84 9.31
CA GLY A 189 0.48 -4.67 9.85
C GLY A 189 0.52 -4.76 11.38
N PHE A 190 -0.42 -4.14 12.08
CA PHE A 190 -0.63 -4.29 13.52
C PHE A 190 -0.79 -5.75 13.94
N LEU A 191 -1.69 -6.50 13.29
CA LEU A 191 -1.95 -7.89 13.61
C LEU A 191 -0.76 -8.80 13.29
N ALA A 192 -0.10 -8.61 12.15
CA ALA A 192 1.12 -9.35 11.82
C ALA A 192 2.26 -9.04 12.80
N ALA A 193 2.47 -7.76 13.14
CA ALA A 193 3.49 -7.32 14.09
C ALA A 193 3.25 -7.86 15.51
N ALA A 194 2.00 -8.03 15.95
CA ALA A 194 1.68 -8.70 17.20
C ALA A 194 2.20 -10.14 17.23
N VAL A 195 1.99 -10.92 16.15
CA VAL A 195 2.53 -12.29 16.03
C VAL A 195 4.06 -12.28 15.96
N LEU A 196 4.68 -11.35 15.23
CA LEU A 196 6.13 -11.18 15.19
C LEU A 196 6.73 -10.77 16.55
N GLY A 197 6.00 -9.98 17.35
CA GLY A 197 6.40 -9.54 18.69
C GLY A 197 6.31 -10.66 19.74
N LEU A 198 5.27 -11.49 19.66
CA LEU A 198 5.18 -12.71 20.47
C LEU A 198 6.31 -13.70 20.14
N GLU A 199 6.68 -13.84 18.86
CA GLU A 199 7.82 -14.68 18.46
C GLU A 199 9.15 -14.09 18.94
N LEU A 200 9.33 -12.77 18.88
CA LEU A 200 10.50 -12.10 19.46
C LEU A 200 10.62 -12.34 20.97
N ALA A 201 9.53 -12.20 21.73
CA ALA A 201 9.50 -12.45 23.17
C ALA A 201 9.87 -13.90 23.50
N TRP A 202 9.26 -14.86 22.80
CA TRP A 202 9.58 -16.29 22.94
C TRP A 202 11.03 -16.61 22.57
N HIS A 203 11.55 -16.00 21.50
CA HIS A 203 12.92 -16.24 21.05
C HIS A 203 13.96 -15.60 21.97
N LEU A 204 13.70 -14.42 22.53
CA LEU A 204 14.57 -13.79 23.54
C LEU A 204 14.59 -14.57 24.85
N TYR A 205 13.43 -15.08 25.30
CA TYR A 205 13.36 -16.01 26.42
C TYR A 205 14.18 -17.29 26.16
N ARG A 206 13.97 -17.92 25.00
CA ARG A 206 14.69 -19.14 24.59
C ARG A 206 16.19 -18.97 24.37
N ALA A 207 16.67 -17.75 24.11
CA ALA A 207 18.07 -17.42 23.88
C ALA A 207 18.78 -16.82 25.11
N ASP A 208 18.15 -16.89 26.29
CA ASP A 208 18.61 -16.28 27.54
C ASP A 208 18.97 -14.78 27.40
N ARG A 209 18.13 -14.05 26.67
CA ARG A 209 18.26 -12.60 26.44
C ARG A 209 17.28 -11.77 27.26
N LEU A 210 16.83 -12.29 28.40
CA LEU A 210 16.02 -11.59 29.40
C LEU A 210 16.57 -11.59 30.87
N PRO A 211 17.74 -12.15 31.25
CA PRO A 211 18.20 -12.08 32.64
C PRO A 211 18.67 -10.65 33.00
N PHE A 212 18.68 -10.31 34.29
CA PHE A 212 19.01 -8.96 34.77
C PHE A 212 20.52 -8.63 34.64
N GLY A 213 20.91 -8.19 33.44
CA GLY A 213 22.26 -7.76 33.09
C GLY A 213 22.30 -7.06 31.73
N ARG A 214 23.47 -6.58 31.29
CA ARG A 214 23.61 -5.74 30.08
C ARG A 214 22.99 -6.34 28.81
N GLN A 215 23.09 -7.66 28.59
CA GLN A 215 22.49 -8.29 27.40
C GLN A 215 20.96 -8.40 27.53
N GLY A 216 20.45 -8.79 28.70
CA GLY A 216 19.00 -8.88 28.94
C GLY A 216 18.30 -7.53 28.98
N LEU A 217 18.99 -6.46 29.40
CA LEU A 217 18.46 -5.09 29.31
C LEU A 217 18.10 -4.72 27.87
N THR A 218 18.90 -5.11 26.86
CA THR A 218 18.56 -4.86 25.46
C THR A 218 17.40 -5.70 24.94
N GLY A 219 17.16 -6.88 25.54
CA GLY A 219 15.96 -7.68 25.31
C GLY A 219 14.71 -7.02 25.92
N TRP A 220 14.77 -6.60 27.18
CA TRP A 220 13.69 -5.87 27.85
C TRP A 220 13.35 -4.56 27.16
N GLN A 221 14.36 -3.78 26.73
CA GLN A 221 14.16 -2.57 25.91
C GLN A 221 13.48 -2.89 24.58
N ALA A 222 13.85 -3.99 23.90
CA ALA A 222 13.22 -4.39 22.65
C ALA A 222 11.74 -4.79 22.85
N LEU A 223 11.42 -5.50 23.93
CA LEU A 223 10.03 -5.81 24.28
C LEU A 223 9.24 -4.56 24.69
N ALA A 224 9.84 -3.65 25.46
CA ALA A 224 9.22 -2.38 25.80
C ALA A 224 8.92 -1.52 24.56
N ILE A 225 9.82 -1.46 23.58
CA ILE A 225 9.58 -0.79 22.29
C ILE A 225 8.43 -1.46 21.54
N ALA A 226 8.44 -2.79 21.40
CA ALA A 226 7.38 -3.51 20.68
C ALA A 226 6.00 -3.33 21.33
N VAL A 227 5.92 -3.40 22.66
CA VAL A 227 4.68 -3.18 23.42
C VAL A 227 4.23 -1.72 23.35
N ALA A 228 5.13 -0.74 23.53
CA ALA A 228 4.76 0.67 23.44
C ALA A 228 4.26 1.05 22.04
N CYS A 229 4.92 0.57 20.98
CA CYS A 229 4.46 0.74 19.61
C CYS A 229 3.10 0.05 19.36
N GLY A 230 2.87 -1.14 19.91
CA GLY A 230 1.58 -1.82 19.80
C GLY A 230 0.44 -1.10 20.53
N LEU A 231 0.69 -0.60 21.75
CA LEU A 231 -0.28 0.19 22.51
C LEU A 231 -0.59 1.54 21.83
N PHE A 232 0.43 2.20 21.25
CA PHE A 232 0.24 3.43 20.48
C PHE A 232 -0.55 3.19 19.18
N ALA A 233 -0.26 2.11 18.46
CA ALA A 233 -1.03 1.70 17.28
C ALA A 233 -2.49 1.43 17.63
N LEU A 234 -2.74 0.71 18.72
CA LEU A 234 -4.08 0.43 19.22
C LEU A 234 -4.82 1.71 19.60
N ALA A 235 -4.17 2.66 20.28
CA ALA A 235 -4.77 3.95 20.63
C ALA A 235 -5.13 4.79 19.39
N CYS A 236 -4.26 4.83 18.37
CA CYS A 236 -4.53 5.50 17.09
C CYS A 236 -5.66 4.83 16.29
N ALA A 237 -5.80 3.50 16.36
CA ALA A 237 -6.82 2.76 15.62
C ALA A 237 -8.13 2.54 16.39
N TRP A 238 -8.22 2.94 17.67
CA TRP A 238 -9.39 2.65 18.51
C TRP A 238 -10.59 3.54 18.15
N GLN A 239 -11.46 3.02 17.31
CA GLN A 239 -12.53 3.77 16.67
C GLN A 239 -13.57 4.32 17.67
N PRO A 240 -14.10 5.53 17.46
CA PRO A 240 -15.22 6.06 18.23
C PRO A 240 -16.52 5.28 17.95
N ALA A 241 -17.42 5.24 18.94
CA ALA A 241 -18.71 4.54 18.83
C ALA A 241 -19.68 5.19 17.82
N ASP A 242 -19.43 6.45 17.46
CA ASP A 242 -20.12 7.25 16.47
C ASP A 242 -19.41 7.28 15.11
N ASN A 243 -18.58 6.29 14.77
CA ASN A 243 -18.09 6.13 13.39
C ASN A 243 -19.20 5.62 12.44
N ASN A 244 -19.61 6.45 11.48
CA ASN A 244 -20.61 6.17 10.46
C ASN A 244 -20.11 5.14 9.42
N TYR A 245 -18.82 5.17 9.08
CA TYR A 245 -18.22 4.27 8.07
C TYR A 245 -18.41 2.79 8.45
N VAL A 246 -18.21 2.45 9.73
CA VAL A 246 -18.44 1.08 10.24
C VAL A 246 -19.91 0.68 10.20
N ARG A 247 -20.84 1.61 10.45
CA ARG A 247 -22.28 1.34 10.45
C ARG A 247 -22.80 1.07 9.03
N ALA A 248 -22.40 1.89 8.06
CA ALA A 248 -22.64 1.62 6.65
C ALA A 248 -22.03 0.27 6.22
N GLY A 249 -20.83 -0.04 6.72
CA GLY A 249 -20.10 -1.28 6.48
C GLY A 249 -20.64 -2.55 7.18
N GLN A 250 -21.81 -2.55 7.82
CA GLN A 250 -22.38 -3.74 8.51
C GLN A 250 -23.40 -4.56 7.69
N ALA A 251 -23.77 -4.13 6.48
CA ALA A 251 -24.81 -4.78 5.67
C ALA A 251 -24.35 -6.01 4.83
N TRP A 252 -23.08 -6.42 4.91
CA TRP A 252 -22.52 -7.45 4.01
C TRP A 252 -22.96 -8.88 4.33
N ILE A 253 -23.28 -9.65 3.29
CA ILE A 253 -23.61 -11.09 3.41
C ILE A 253 -22.32 -11.88 3.69
N PHE A 254 -22.13 -12.29 4.94
CA PHE A 254 -20.92 -12.95 5.41
C PHE A 254 -20.68 -14.34 4.78
N ARG A 255 -19.76 -14.42 3.81
CA ARG A 255 -19.40 -15.67 3.09
C ARG A 255 -17.92 -16.02 3.26
N PRO A 256 -17.48 -16.44 4.46
CA PRO A 256 -16.07 -16.40 4.86
C PRO A 256 -15.13 -17.27 4.01
N LEU A 257 -15.60 -18.41 3.51
CA LEU A 257 -14.82 -19.26 2.60
C LEU A 257 -14.60 -18.60 1.23
N ILE A 258 -15.59 -17.88 0.71
CA ILE A 258 -15.51 -17.23 -0.60
C ILE A 258 -14.58 -16.02 -0.51
N GLU A 259 -14.72 -15.19 0.53
CA GLU A 259 -13.82 -14.03 0.68
C GLU A 259 -12.39 -14.44 1.01
N GLY A 260 -12.17 -15.49 1.80
CA GLY A 260 -10.82 -16.05 2.00
C GLY A 260 -10.17 -16.55 0.70
N LEU A 261 -10.95 -17.19 -0.19
CA LEU A 261 -10.47 -17.62 -1.51
C LEU A 261 -10.25 -16.44 -2.47
N ASN A 262 -11.13 -15.44 -2.48
CA ASN A 262 -10.96 -14.21 -3.25
C ASN A 262 -9.70 -13.46 -2.80
N TYR A 263 -9.48 -13.30 -1.50
CA TYR A 263 -8.30 -12.63 -0.94
C TYR A 263 -6.99 -13.35 -1.31
N LEU A 264 -6.97 -14.69 -1.29
CA LEU A 264 -5.85 -15.49 -1.81
C LEU A 264 -5.62 -15.28 -3.31
N ARG A 265 -6.69 -15.24 -4.12
CA ARG A 265 -6.59 -14.96 -5.55
C ARG A 265 -6.02 -13.55 -5.80
N TYR A 266 -6.59 -12.52 -5.17
CA TYR A 266 -6.10 -11.14 -5.29
C TYR A 266 -4.66 -10.95 -4.80
N ALA A 267 -4.16 -11.78 -3.87
CA ALA A 267 -2.75 -11.77 -3.44
C ALA A 267 -1.80 -12.37 -4.48
N TYR A 268 -2.18 -13.46 -5.17
CA TYR A 268 -1.27 -14.24 -6.01
C TYR A 268 -1.71 -14.31 -7.48
N VAL A 269 -2.84 -14.96 -7.73
CA VAL A 269 -3.37 -15.35 -9.05
C VAL A 269 -4.85 -14.94 -9.09
N ASP A 270 -5.10 -13.70 -9.51
CA ASP A 270 -6.47 -13.17 -9.63
C ASP A 270 -7.24 -13.93 -10.73
N ARG A 271 -6.77 -13.80 -11.97
CA ARG A 271 -7.33 -14.46 -13.16
C ARG A 271 -6.25 -14.82 -14.17
N LEU A 272 -6.56 -15.80 -15.03
CA LEU A 272 -5.65 -16.30 -16.07
C LEU A 272 -5.77 -15.53 -17.39
N ALA A 273 -6.92 -14.92 -17.66
CA ALA A 273 -7.10 -14.07 -18.83
C ALA A 273 -6.27 -12.79 -18.67
N LEU A 274 -5.31 -12.57 -19.56
CA LEU A 274 -4.39 -11.41 -19.50
C LEU A 274 -4.86 -10.20 -20.33
N THR A 275 -5.85 -10.40 -21.21
CA THR A 275 -6.25 -9.47 -22.28
C THR A 275 -7.77 -9.33 -22.46
N SER A 276 -8.60 -10.01 -21.66
CA SER A 276 -10.05 -9.92 -21.79
C SER A 276 -10.61 -8.53 -21.47
N ALA A 277 -11.83 -8.29 -21.95
CA ALA A 277 -12.65 -7.13 -21.64
C ALA A 277 -12.89 -6.98 -20.12
N PRO A 278 -13.21 -5.77 -19.62
CA PRO A 278 -13.39 -5.53 -18.19
C PRO A 278 -14.74 -6.03 -17.65
N THR A 279 -15.00 -7.34 -17.77
CA THR A 279 -16.03 -7.97 -16.92
C THR A 279 -15.47 -8.15 -15.52
N THR A 280 -16.14 -7.58 -14.53
CA THR A 280 -15.83 -7.79 -13.10
C THR A 280 -16.16 -9.22 -12.67
N GLN A 281 -17.16 -9.83 -13.30
CA GLN A 281 -17.51 -11.24 -13.14
C GLN A 281 -16.56 -12.13 -13.96
N LEU A 282 -16.18 -13.27 -13.37
CA LEU A 282 -15.41 -14.33 -14.02
C LEU A 282 -16.34 -15.49 -14.39
N SER A 283 -16.05 -16.17 -15.49
CA SER A 283 -16.72 -17.44 -15.77
C SER A 283 -16.34 -18.52 -14.76
N ALA A 284 -17.23 -19.50 -14.54
CA ALA A 284 -16.94 -20.64 -13.66
C ALA A 284 -15.68 -21.41 -14.10
N VAL A 285 -15.40 -21.46 -15.41
CA VAL A 285 -14.19 -22.11 -15.97
C VAL A 285 -12.93 -21.34 -15.59
N GLU A 286 -12.92 -20.00 -15.72
CA GLU A 286 -11.78 -19.17 -15.30
C GLU A 286 -11.57 -19.21 -13.79
N ALA A 287 -12.64 -19.25 -12.99
CA ALA A 287 -12.56 -19.39 -11.54
C ALA A 287 -11.92 -20.73 -11.14
N LEU A 288 -12.37 -21.85 -11.70
CA LEU A 288 -11.81 -23.19 -11.44
C LEU A 288 -10.36 -23.32 -11.93
N ALA A 289 -10.05 -22.82 -13.13
CA ALA A 289 -8.68 -22.83 -13.66
C ALA A 289 -7.75 -21.92 -12.84
N GLY A 290 -8.23 -20.76 -12.40
CA GLY A 290 -7.52 -19.85 -11.50
C GLY A 290 -7.22 -20.50 -10.15
N LEU A 291 -8.18 -21.22 -9.55
CA LEU A 291 -7.98 -21.98 -8.32
C LEU A 291 -6.98 -23.14 -8.50
N PHE A 292 -7.00 -23.84 -9.63
CA PHE A 292 -6.02 -24.89 -9.94
C PHE A 292 -4.60 -24.32 -10.06
N VAL A 293 -4.41 -23.22 -10.80
CA VAL A 293 -3.11 -22.55 -10.92
C VAL A 293 -2.65 -21.98 -9.58
N LEU A 294 -3.55 -21.38 -8.79
CA LEU A 294 -3.28 -20.90 -7.43
C LEU A 294 -2.76 -22.04 -6.54
N ALA A 295 -3.44 -23.21 -6.54
CA ALA A 295 -3.02 -24.38 -5.78
C ALA A 295 -1.66 -24.93 -6.27
N PHE A 296 -1.48 -25.08 -7.58
CA PHE A 296 -0.21 -25.51 -8.18
C PHE A 296 0.96 -24.60 -7.78
N CYS A 297 0.73 -23.27 -7.74
CA CYS A 297 1.76 -22.32 -7.35
C CYS A 297 2.02 -22.30 -5.84
N LEU A 298 0.97 -22.30 -5.01
CA LEU A 298 1.11 -22.13 -3.57
C LEU A 298 1.53 -23.40 -2.81
N ILE A 299 1.10 -24.60 -3.23
CA ILE A 299 1.43 -25.84 -2.51
C ILE A 299 2.96 -26.01 -2.35
N PRO A 300 3.80 -25.82 -3.38
CA PRO A 300 5.26 -25.84 -3.21
C PRO A 300 5.82 -24.81 -2.21
N LEU A 301 5.29 -23.59 -2.17
CA LEU A 301 5.70 -22.56 -1.22
C LEU A 301 5.28 -22.92 0.21
N ILE A 302 4.03 -23.37 0.39
CA ILE A 302 3.48 -23.82 1.67
C ILE A 302 4.27 -25.02 2.21
N VAL A 303 4.63 -25.99 1.36
CA VAL A 303 5.45 -27.14 1.77
C VAL A 303 6.88 -26.71 2.12
N LEU A 304 7.49 -25.76 1.39
CA LEU A 304 8.81 -25.22 1.74
C LEU A 304 8.80 -24.56 3.13
N VAL A 305 7.84 -23.66 3.38
CA VAL A 305 7.69 -22.94 4.65
C VAL A 305 7.29 -23.89 5.79
N GLY A 306 6.36 -24.81 5.54
CA GLY A 306 5.89 -25.82 6.52
C GLY A 306 6.94 -26.86 6.93
N ARG A 307 7.96 -27.07 6.10
CA ARG A 307 9.16 -27.87 6.43
C ARG A 307 10.27 -27.04 7.09
N GLY A 308 10.15 -25.71 7.12
CA GLY A 308 11.11 -24.80 7.76
C GLY A 308 10.94 -24.69 9.28
N PRO A 309 11.97 -24.22 10.01
CA PRO A 309 11.95 -24.09 11.47
C PRO A 309 10.93 -23.06 11.98
N HIS A 310 10.63 -22.04 11.18
CA HIS A 310 9.72 -20.94 11.55
C HIS A 310 8.26 -21.17 11.10
N ARG A 311 7.88 -22.39 10.75
CA ARG A 311 6.55 -22.73 10.19
C ARG A 311 5.37 -22.17 11.00
N TRP A 312 5.43 -22.24 12.33
CA TRP A 312 4.34 -21.77 13.20
C TRP A 312 4.19 -20.25 13.24
N LEU A 313 5.31 -19.50 13.13
CA LEU A 313 5.27 -18.05 12.93
C LEU A 313 4.57 -17.71 11.61
N CYS A 314 4.95 -18.41 10.53
CA CYS A 314 4.41 -18.17 9.20
C CYS A 314 2.91 -18.53 9.12
N VAL A 315 2.49 -19.61 9.78
CA VAL A 315 1.08 -20.00 9.93
C VAL A 315 0.32 -18.95 10.77
N GLY A 316 0.88 -18.45 11.87
CA GLY A 316 0.25 -17.41 12.69
C GLY A 316 0.05 -16.09 11.93
N VAL A 317 1.07 -15.59 11.23
CA VAL A 317 0.98 -14.36 10.42
C VAL A 317 0.00 -14.55 9.25
N THR A 318 0.07 -15.68 8.53
CA THR A 318 -0.87 -15.99 7.44
C THR A 318 -2.30 -16.09 7.95
N GLY A 319 -2.50 -16.77 9.09
CA GLY A 319 -3.79 -17.01 9.70
C GLY A 319 -4.46 -15.73 10.20
N VAL A 320 -3.72 -14.84 10.88
CA VAL A 320 -4.30 -13.58 11.38
C VAL A 320 -4.65 -12.61 10.23
N LEU A 321 -3.84 -12.57 9.17
CA LEU A 321 -4.12 -11.76 7.97
C LEU A 321 -5.37 -12.27 7.22
N LEU A 322 -5.50 -13.60 7.03
CA LEU A 322 -6.68 -14.20 6.41
C LEU A 322 -7.93 -14.06 7.27
N LEU A 323 -7.82 -14.28 8.59
CA LEU A 323 -8.95 -14.14 9.52
C LEU A 323 -9.48 -12.70 9.51
N PHE A 324 -8.61 -11.70 9.70
CA PHE A 324 -9.01 -10.29 9.73
C PHE A 324 -9.66 -9.84 8.41
N SER A 325 -9.10 -10.25 7.27
CA SER A 325 -9.62 -9.91 5.94
C SER A 325 -10.91 -10.63 5.57
N VAL A 326 -11.37 -11.54 6.43
CA VAL A 326 -12.65 -12.25 6.33
C VAL A 326 -13.65 -11.76 7.38
N THR A 327 -13.20 -11.43 8.60
CA THR A 327 -14.06 -10.92 9.70
C THR A 327 -14.32 -9.43 9.63
N THR A 328 -13.56 -8.68 8.84
CA THR A 328 -13.60 -7.23 8.75
C THR A 328 -13.53 -6.81 7.28
N TYR A 329 -14.20 -5.72 6.93
CA TYR A 329 -14.23 -5.21 5.56
C TYR A 329 -12.80 -4.98 5.02
N ALA A 330 -12.44 -5.70 3.95
CA ALA A 330 -11.12 -5.64 3.36
C ALA A 330 -11.20 -5.69 1.83
N ASN A 331 -10.88 -4.55 1.19
CA ASN A 331 -10.82 -4.46 -0.25
C ASN A 331 -9.69 -5.30 -0.88
N TYR A 332 -9.87 -5.60 -2.16
CA TYR A 332 -8.99 -6.46 -2.96
C TYR A 332 -7.52 -5.99 -2.97
N TRP A 333 -7.25 -4.69 -2.84
CA TRP A 333 -5.88 -4.15 -2.75
C TRP A 333 -5.16 -4.45 -1.42
N HIS A 334 -5.85 -4.78 -0.33
CA HIS A 334 -5.20 -5.17 0.94
C HIS A 334 -4.46 -6.53 0.82
N SER A 335 -4.89 -7.38 -0.12
CA SER A 335 -4.33 -8.72 -0.35
C SER A 335 -2.82 -8.75 -0.64
N GLY A 336 -2.24 -7.64 -1.10
CA GLY A 336 -0.80 -7.49 -1.26
C GLY A 336 0.00 -7.64 0.03
N LEU A 337 -0.58 -7.34 1.20
CA LEU A 337 0.09 -7.57 2.47
C LEU A 337 0.29 -9.07 2.74
N LEU A 338 -0.67 -9.91 2.35
CA LEU A 338 -0.52 -11.37 2.41
C LEU A 338 0.58 -11.87 1.45
N TYR A 339 0.72 -11.23 0.28
CA TYR A 339 1.85 -11.48 -0.64
C TYR A 339 3.19 -11.06 -0.01
N LEU A 340 3.30 -9.85 0.56
CA LEU A 340 4.51 -9.35 1.22
C LEU A 340 4.92 -10.20 2.44
N PHE A 341 3.97 -10.55 3.32
CA PHE A 341 4.26 -11.42 4.46
C PHE A 341 4.58 -12.86 4.05
N SER A 342 4.13 -13.31 2.89
CA SER A 342 4.55 -14.61 2.33
C SER A 342 5.92 -14.55 1.67
N LEU A 343 6.34 -13.39 1.12
CA LEU A 343 7.74 -13.15 0.77
C LEU A 343 8.63 -13.14 2.02
N PHE A 344 8.20 -12.52 3.13
CA PHE A 344 8.88 -12.61 4.43
C PHE A 344 9.00 -14.08 4.90
N ALA A 345 7.89 -14.83 4.92
CA ALA A 345 7.87 -16.24 5.34
C ALA A 345 8.81 -17.11 4.49
N LEU A 346 8.83 -16.88 3.17
CA LEU A 346 9.71 -17.58 2.24
C LEU A 346 11.17 -17.16 2.42
N TRP A 347 11.45 -15.88 2.67
CA TRP A 347 12.80 -15.35 2.94
C TRP A 347 13.40 -15.98 4.20
N ILE A 348 12.68 -16.00 5.33
CA ILE A 348 13.19 -16.58 6.58
C ILE A 348 13.29 -18.12 6.52
N SER A 349 12.46 -18.76 5.68
CA SER A 349 12.52 -20.22 5.45
C SER A 349 13.60 -20.63 4.43
N TRP A 350 14.05 -19.72 3.57
CA TRP A 350 14.94 -20.04 2.45
C TRP A 350 16.25 -20.71 2.88
N PRO A 351 17.04 -20.19 3.85
CA PRO A 351 18.36 -20.75 4.17
C PRO A 351 18.30 -22.21 4.64
N ALA A 352 17.27 -22.57 5.41
CA ALA A 352 17.08 -23.93 5.94
C ALA A 352 16.42 -24.91 4.95
N SER A 353 15.82 -24.43 3.85
CA SER A 353 15.10 -25.28 2.89
C SER A 353 16.02 -26.11 1.99
N VAL A 354 15.66 -27.37 1.72
CA VAL A 354 16.42 -28.27 0.83
C VAL A 354 16.23 -27.92 -0.65
N ALA A 355 17.25 -28.20 -1.46
CA ALA A 355 17.29 -27.83 -2.89
C ALA A 355 16.08 -28.32 -3.71
N ALA A 356 15.56 -29.52 -3.41
CA ALA A 356 14.36 -30.04 -4.06
C ALA A 356 13.11 -29.19 -3.79
N LEU A 357 12.89 -28.74 -2.55
CA LEU A 357 11.76 -27.86 -2.21
C LEU A 357 11.94 -26.48 -2.83
N ARG A 358 13.17 -25.93 -2.79
CA ARG A 358 13.50 -24.67 -3.50
C ARG A 358 13.14 -24.75 -4.99
N ARG A 359 13.44 -25.87 -5.68
CA ARG A 359 13.12 -26.04 -7.11
C ARG A 359 11.61 -25.90 -7.39
N HIS A 360 10.78 -26.59 -6.63
CA HIS A 360 9.32 -26.54 -6.84
C HIS A 360 8.72 -25.18 -6.43
N ALA A 361 9.20 -24.59 -5.33
CA ALA A 361 8.78 -23.24 -4.92
C ALA A 361 9.22 -22.16 -5.93
N MET A 362 10.37 -22.32 -6.58
CA MET A 362 10.81 -21.45 -7.67
C MET A 362 9.89 -21.55 -8.90
N ILE A 363 9.40 -22.75 -9.26
CA ILE A 363 8.46 -22.92 -10.38
C ILE A 363 7.12 -22.25 -10.06
N GLY A 364 6.55 -22.51 -8.88
CA GLY A 364 5.30 -21.86 -8.45
C GLY A 364 5.41 -20.34 -8.36
N PHE A 365 6.53 -19.84 -7.82
CA PHE A 365 6.79 -18.40 -7.77
C PHE A 365 7.01 -17.78 -9.15
N ALA A 366 7.65 -18.48 -10.10
CA ALA A 366 7.86 -17.98 -11.45
C ALA A 366 6.54 -17.78 -12.21
N VAL A 367 5.56 -18.67 -12.03
CA VAL A 367 4.21 -18.51 -12.61
C VAL A 367 3.48 -17.31 -12.00
N ILE A 368 3.49 -17.17 -10.66
CA ILE A 368 2.92 -15.99 -9.98
C ILE A 368 3.60 -14.71 -10.50
N ALA A 369 4.93 -14.68 -10.56
CA ALA A 369 5.70 -13.54 -11.03
C ALA A 369 5.40 -13.17 -12.48
N ALA A 370 5.33 -14.14 -13.39
CA ALA A 370 5.03 -13.88 -14.80
C ALA A 370 3.66 -13.21 -14.98
N LEU A 371 2.62 -13.74 -14.30
CA LEU A 371 1.28 -13.14 -14.29
C LEU A 371 1.33 -11.73 -13.69
N GLN A 372 2.01 -11.55 -12.56
CA GLN A 372 2.07 -10.27 -11.87
C GLN A 372 2.86 -9.20 -12.64
N ILE A 373 3.94 -9.54 -13.34
CA ILE A 373 4.71 -8.60 -14.17
C ILE A 373 3.89 -8.12 -15.37
N VAL A 374 3.13 -9.01 -16.03
CA VAL A 374 2.20 -8.61 -17.10
C VAL A 374 1.11 -7.69 -16.56
N GLN A 375 0.62 -7.95 -15.35
CA GLN A 375 -0.38 -7.10 -14.68
C GLN A 375 0.22 -5.75 -14.24
N THR A 376 1.46 -5.68 -13.75
CA THR A 376 2.21 -4.44 -13.51
C THR A 376 2.23 -3.59 -14.79
N ALA A 377 2.69 -4.18 -15.90
CA ALA A 377 2.82 -3.50 -17.17
C ALA A 377 1.45 -3.04 -17.72
N ARG A 378 0.43 -3.90 -17.73
CA ARG A 378 -0.92 -3.55 -18.23
C ARG A 378 -1.57 -2.46 -17.37
N THR A 379 -1.43 -2.51 -16.03
CA THR A 379 -2.05 -1.49 -15.15
C THR A 379 -1.34 -0.15 -15.30
N GLY A 380 -0.01 -0.11 -15.23
CA GLY A 380 0.75 1.12 -15.43
C GLY A 380 0.54 1.75 -16.81
N ILE A 381 0.35 0.95 -17.86
CA ILE A 381 0.02 1.46 -19.20
C ILE A 381 -1.42 1.99 -19.30
N LEU A 382 -2.38 1.44 -18.53
CA LEU A 382 -3.75 1.97 -18.48
C LEU A 382 -3.82 3.27 -17.69
N ASP A 383 -3.22 3.28 -16.50
CA ASP A 383 -3.08 4.42 -15.59
C ASP A 383 -2.36 5.59 -16.27
N ALA A 384 -1.25 5.33 -16.97
CA ALA A 384 -0.54 6.34 -17.78
C ALA A 384 -1.27 6.79 -19.08
N ARG A 385 -2.55 6.42 -19.26
CA ARG A 385 -3.36 6.72 -20.47
C ARG A 385 -4.80 7.17 -20.21
N HIS A 386 -5.33 6.96 -19.01
CA HIS A 386 -6.70 7.32 -18.64
C HIS A 386 -6.67 7.90 -17.23
N VAL A 387 -7.43 8.97 -17.00
CA VAL A 387 -7.50 9.64 -15.69
C VAL A 387 -7.99 8.64 -14.63
N TYR A 388 -7.15 8.37 -13.62
CA TYR A 388 -7.49 7.47 -12.52
C TYR A 388 -8.48 8.13 -11.55
N SER A 389 -8.29 9.43 -11.28
CA SER A 389 -9.24 10.25 -10.51
C SER A 389 -9.27 11.71 -10.99
N PRO A 390 -10.43 12.24 -11.41
CA PRO A 390 -10.54 13.58 -12.04
C PRO A 390 -10.51 14.74 -11.04
N GLY A 391 -9.93 14.53 -9.85
CA GLY A 391 -9.90 15.53 -8.78
C GLY A 391 -9.20 16.83 -9.20
N ARG A 392 -8.16 16.74 -10.04
CA ARG A 392 -7.40 17.91 -10.50
C ARG A 392 -8.18 18.75 -11.51
N GLU A 393 -8.81 18.09 -12.49
CA GLU A 393 -9.61 18.70 -13.54
C GLU A 393 -10.86 19.36 -12.95
N LEU A 394 -11.47 18.71 -11.97
CA LEU A 394 -12.57 19.25 -11.18
C LEU A 394 -12.12 20.47 -10.36
N ALA A 395 -10.98 20.42 -9.67
CA ALA A 395 -10.47 21.55 -8.89
C ALA A 395 -10.18 22.79 -9.75
N LEU A 396 -9.63 22.60 -10.95
CA LEU A 396 -9.43 23.68 -11.92
C LEU A 396 -10.78 24.30 -12.36
N PHE A 397 -11.76 23.46 -12.70
CA PHE A 397 -13.09 23.93 -13.05
C PHE A 397 -13.79 24.67 -11.90
N LEU A 398 -13.65 24.19 -10.65
CA LEU A 398 -14.23 24.86 -9.48
C LEU A 398 -13.58 26.24 -9.26
N ALA A 399 -12.28 26.39 -9.49
CA ALA A 399 -11.61 27.69 -9.45
C ALA A 399 -12.12 28.64 -10.54
N ASP A 400 -12.22 28.17 -11.81
CA ASP A 400 -12.77 28.96 -12.92
C ASP A 400 -14.24 29.36 -12.68
N TYR A 401 -15.04 28.45 -12.11
CA TYR A 401 -16.44 28.68 -11.80
C TYR A 401 -16.62 29.69 -10.65
N ARG A 402 -15.90 29.54 -9.55
CA ARG A 402 -15.92 30.48 -8.40
C ARG A 402 -15.38 31.86 -8.80
N ALA A 403 -14.46 31.94 -9.77
CA ALA A 403 -13.96 33.21 -10.32
C ALA A 403 -14.98 33.94 -11.21
N SER A 404 -15.93 33.22 -11.82
CA SER A 404 -17.03 33.79 -12.62
C SER A 404 -18.32 34.00 -11.81
N HIS A 405 -18.51 33.22 -10.74
CA HIS A 405 -19.65 33.29 -9.84
C HIS A 405 -19.17 33.28 -8.36
N PRO A 406 -18.72 34.42 -7.81
CA PRO A 406 -18.09 34.48 -6.49
C PRO A 406 -18.98 33.99 -5.34
N ASP A 407 -20.27 34.32 -5.41
CA ASP A 407 -21.27 34.02 -4.37
C ASP A 407 -22.02 32.68 -4.60
N ALA A 408 -21.64 31.90 -5.62
CA ALA A 408 -22.33 30.66 -5.95
C ALA A 408 -22.02 29.55 -4.92
N ARG A 409 -23.09 28.91 -4.45
CA ARG A 409 -23.04 27.81 -3.48
C ARG A 409 -22.87 26.48 -4.20
N ILE A 410 -21.87 25.72 -3.78
CA ILE A 410 -21.43 24.49 -4.44
C ILE A 410 -21.52 23.34 -3.44
N SER A 411 -22.47 22.43 -3.59
CA SER A 411 -22.59 21.26 -2.70
C SER A 411 -21.92 20.03 -3.28
N ALA A 412 -21.39 19.15 -2.43
CA ALA A 412 -20.91 17.82 -2.83
C ALA A 412 -21.96 16.74 -2.59
N PHE A 413 -22.00 15.72 -3.46
CA PHE A 413 -22.82 14.52 -3.29
C PHE A 413 -22.00 13.24 -3.51
N GLY A 414 -21.67 12.58 -2.40
CA GLY A 414 -20.80 11.41 -2.36
C GLY A 414 -19.32 11.77 -2.12
N PHE A 415 -18.67 11.03 -1.22
CA PHE A 415 -17.30 11.27 -0.73
C PHE A 415 -16.26 11.48 -1.83
N LYS A 416 -16.39 10.84 -2.99
CA LYS A 416 -15.44 10.96 -4.12
C LYS A 416 -15.27 12.38 -4.66
N ALA A 417 -16.26 13.27 -4.48
CA ALA A 417 -16.12 14.69 -4.82
C ALA A 417 -14.95 15.39 -4.10
N PHE A 418 -14.55 14.88 -2.92
CA PHE A 418 -13.44 15.42 -2.13
C PHE A 418 -12.05 15.19 -2.76
N ALA A 419 -11.93 14.39 -3.82
CA ALA A 419 -10.67 14.25 -4.57
C ALA A 419 -10.15 15.59 -5.16
N ALA A 420 -11.02 16.61 -5.28
CA ALA A 420 -10.63 17.96 -5.71
C ALA A 420 -10.10 18.87 -4.58
N GLN A 421 -10.37 18.54 -3.31
CA GLN A 421 -10.01 19.38 -2.16
C GLN A 421 -8.49 19.55 -1.92
N PRO A 422 -7.61 18.56 -2.17
CA PRO A 422 -6.17 18.71 -1.93
C PRO A 422 -5.49 19.74 -2.85
N TRP A 423 -6.09 19.97 -4.02
CA TRP A 423 -5.65 20.94 -5.02
C TRP A 423 -6.10 22.38 -4.70
N GLN A 424 -6.98 22.56 -3.71
CA GLN A 424 -7.57 23.84 -3.33
C GLN A 424 -7.08 24.29 -1.94
N PRO A 425 -7.08 25.61 -1.63
CA PRO A 425 -6.51 26.14 -0.39
C PRO A 425 -7.34 25.84 0.88
N GLY A 426 -8.58 25.38 0.74
CA GLY A 426 -9.52 25.07 1.81
C GLY A 426 -10.73 24.30 1.27
N ASN A 427 -11.79 24.16 2.07
CA ASN A 427 -13.03 23.50 1.63
C ASN A 427 -13.71 24.30 0.50
N ALA A 428 -13.98 23.62 -0.63
CA ALA A 428 -14.70 24.17 -1.77
C ALA A 428 -16.23 24.08 -1.68
N PHE A 429 -16.76 23.33 -0.71
CA PHE A 429 -18.17 22.92 -0.66
C PHE A 429 -18.98 23.54 0.47
N ASP A 430 -20.11 24.13 0.09
CA ASP A 430 -21.15 24.66 0.96
C ASP A 430 -22.02 23.53 1.55
N GLY A 431 -22.64 23.79 2.71
CA GLY A 431 -23.37 22.78 3.50
C GLY A 431 -22.47 21.86 4.35
N ILE A 432 -21.15 22.01 4.24
CA ILE A 432 -20.13 21.25 4.95
C ILE A 432 -19.34 22.21 5.85
N ALA A 433 -18.90 21.76 7.03
CA ALA A 433 -18.01 22.53 7.89
C ALA A 433 -16.69 22.89 7.18
N ASP A 434 -15.94 23.88 7.69
CA ASP A 434 -14.74 24.46 7.05
C ASP A 434 -13.60 23.46 6.72
N GLN A 435 -13.66 22.24 7.28
CA GLN A 435 -12.74 21.14 7.01
C GLN A 435 -12.84 20.62 5.57
N ALA A 436 -11.70 20.47 4.90
CA ALA A 436 -11.66 20.05 3.50
C ALA A 436 -11.58 18.52 3.30
N TYR A 437 -11.55 17.74 4.39
CA TYR A 437 -11.63 16.26 4.42
C TYR A 437 -13.02 15.78 4.83
N VAL A 438 -13.33 14.50 4.59
CA VAL A 438 -14.58 13.88 5.07
C VAL A 438 -14.45 13.54 6.56
N ASP A 439 -15.41 13.98 7.37
CA ASP A 439 -15.59 13.47 8.74
C ASP A 439 -16.54 12.26 8.72
N TRP A 440 -16.08 11.14 9.27
CA TRP A 440 -16.89 9.92 9.39
C TRP A 440 -17.73 9.86 10.67
N SER A 441 -17.76 10.89 11.51
CA SER A 441 -18.64 10.92 12.67
C SER A 441 -20.12 10.93 12.28
N THR A 442 -20.99 10.23 13.01
CA THR A 442 -22.47 10.37 12.88
C THR A 442 -22.98 11.69 13.49
N ARG A 443 -22.10 12.69 13.60
CA ARG A 443 -22.39 14.07 14.02
C ARG A 443 -21.96 15.08 12.94
N ALA A 444 -21.32 14.63 11.85
CA ALA A 444 -21.13 15.43 10.66
C ALA A 444 -22.49 15.85 10.08
N ALA A 445 -22.62 17.12 9.67
CA ALA A 445 -23.84 17.63 9.06
C ALA A 445 -24.08 17.12 7.62
N TRP A 446 -23.01 16.65 6.97
CA TRP A 446 -23.00 16.19 5.59
C TRP A 446 -22.83 14.67 5.51
N GLU A 447 -23.65 14.02 4.66
CA GLU A 447 -23.68 12.56 4.52
C GLU A 447 -22.73 12.09 3.40
N PRO A 448 -21.69 11.29 3.71
CA PRO A 448 -20.64 10.96 2.74
C PRO A 448 -21.04 9.91 1.71
N PHE A 449 -22.07 9.10 1.97
CA PHE A 449 -22.52 8.05 1.05
C PHE A 449 -23.72 8.55 0.23
N PRO A 450 -23.68 8.50 -1.13
CA PRO A 450 -24.78 8.99 -1.95
C PRO A 450 -26.04 8.15 -1.72
N ASN A 451 -27.09 8.79 -1.20
CA ASN A 451 -28.35 8.15 -0.84
C ASN A 451 -29.50 9.19 -0.89
N ALA A 452 -30.75 8.71 -0.84
CA ALA A 452 -31.94 9.56 -0.97
C ALA A 452 -32.07 10.65 0.13
N HIS A 453 -31.65 10.38 1.37
CA HIS A 453 -31.67 11.38 2.44
C HIS A 453 -30.60 12.46 2.22
N ALA A 454 -29.38 12.06 1.86
CA ALA A 454 -28.30 12.98 1.51
C ALA A 454 -28.71 13.91 0.35
N TRP A 455 -29.31 13.34 -0.69
CA TRP A 455 -29.81 14.08 -1.86
C TRP A 455 -30.92 15.07 -1.48
N GLN A 456 -31.95 14.61 -0.75
CA GLN A 456 -33.02 15.48 -0.24
C GLN A 456 -32.49 16.61 0.65
N SER A 457 -31.37 16.42 1.37
CA SER A 457 -30.77 17.50 2.14
C SER A 457 -30.17 18.59 1.27
N ILE A 458 -29.41 18.23 0.23
CA ILE A 458 -28.87 19.18 -0.75
C ILE A 458 -30.01 19.92 -1.47
N MET A 459 -31.09 19.21 -1.82
CA MET A 459 -32.28 19.83 -2.44
C MET A 459 -32.96 20.87 -1.52
N ARG A 460 -32.90 20.73 -0.19
CA ARG A 460 -33.42 21.73 0.76
C ARG A 460 -32.54 22.99 0.83
N GLU A 461 -31.24 22.84 0.63
CA GLU A 461 -30.30 23.99 0.59
C GLU A 461 -30.39 24.75 -0.74
N THR A 462 -30.81 24.09 -1.82
CA THR A 462 -31.02 24.64 -3.17
C THR A 462 -29.76 25.30 -3.78
N PRO A 463 -28.57 24.67 -3.74
CA PRO A 463 -27.32 25.23 -4.26
C PRO A 463 -27.40 25.59 -5.74
N ASP A 464 -26.41 26.35 -6.20
CA ASP A 464 -26.29 26.78 -7.59
C ASP A 464 -25.60 25.68 -8.43
N VAL A 465 -24.66 24.96 -7.82
CA VAL A 465 -23.92 23.83 -8.41
C VAL A 465 -23.89 22.63 -7.44
N ILE A 466 -23.96 21.42 -8.00
CA ILE A 466 -23.72 20.16 -7.29
C ILE A 466 -22.61 19.38 -7.98
N VAL A 467 -21.57 19.02 -7.23
CA VAL A 467 -20.52 18.09 -7.65
C VAL A 467 -20.87 16.69 -7.15
N ALA A 468 -21.21 15.81 -8.07
CA ALA A 468 -21.74 14.48 -7.77
C ALA A 468 -20.86 13.35 -8.29
N PHE A 469 -20.84 12.22 -7.57
CA PHE A 469 -20.28 10.97 -8.07
C PHE A 469 -21.16 10.39 -9.18
N ALA A 470 -20.63 10.28 -10.40
CA ALA A 470 -21.45 10.06 -11.60
C ALA A 470 -22.23 8.73 -11.65
N PRO A 471 -21.73 7.59 -11.13
CA PRO A 471 -22.49 6.35 -10.98
C PRO A 471 -23.77 6.43 -10.14
N ALA A 472 -23.94 7.44 -9.27
CA ALA A 472 -25.22 7.69 -8.62
C ALA A 472 -26.29 8.21 -9.61
N PHE A 473 -25.89 8.60 -10.83
CA PHE A 473 -26.68 9.14 -11.92
C PHE A 473 -26.31 8.47 -13.25
N ASP A 474 -26.00 7.17 -13.28
CA ASP A 474 -25.69 6.48 -14.55
C ASP A 474 -26.94 5.85 -15.21
N ALA A 475 -26.78 5.25 -16.40
CA ALA A 475 -27.85 4.60 -17.15
C ALA A 475 -28.59 3.48 -16.37
N ASP A 476 -27.91 2.83 -15.42
CA ASP A 476 -28.48 1.84 -14.51
C ASP A 476 -29.25 2.48 -13.31
N ASN A 477 -29.12 3.80 -13.10
CA ASN A 477 -29.96 4.59 -12.19
C ASN A 477 -30.58 5.81 -12.91
N PRO A 478 -31.52 5.60 -13.85
CA PRO A 478 -32.15 6.69 -14.60
C PRO A 478 -33.00 7.59 -13.70
N GLU A 479 -33.53 7.05 -12.59
CA GLU A 479 -34.31 7.81 -11.61
C GLU A 479 -33.51 8.98 -11.03
N GLY A 480 -32.22 8.80 -10.73
CA GLY A 480 -31.35 9.87 -10.26
C GLY A 480 -31.21 11.04 -11.25
N ARG A 481 -31.10 10.76 -12.56
CA ARG A 481 -31.07 11.82 -13.60
C ARG A 481 -32.41 12.53 -13.73
N ILE A 482 -33.51 11.78 -13.67
CA ILE A 482 -34.86 12.31 -13.79
C ILE A 482 -35.19 13.20 -12.59
N ASP A 483 -34.87 12.77 -11.37
CA ASP A 483 -35.10 13.53 -10.13
C ASP A 483 -34.24 14.79 -10.05
N ALA A 484 -32.98 14.74 -10.50
CA ALA A 484 -32.13 15.93 -10.64
C ALA A 484 -32.73 16.95 -11.63
N CYS A 485 -33.24 16.48 -12.77
CA CYS A 485 -33.90 17.32 -13.76
C CYS A 485 -35.20 17.94 -13.20
N GLN A 486 -36.04 17.14 -12.54
CA GLN A 486 -37.28 17.60 -11.89
C GLN A 486 -37.02 18.59 -10.76
N SER A 487 -35.88 18.45 -10.07
CA SER A 487 -35.40 19.37 -9.03
C SER A 487 -34.71 20.64 -9.56
N GLY A 488 -34.64 20.81 -10.89
CA GLY A 488 -34.14 22.04 -11.51
C GLY A 488 -32.66 22.04 -11.89
N TYR A 489 -31.98 20.89 -11.96
CA TYR A 489 -30.55 20.79 -12.28
C TYR A 489 -30.29 20.05 -13.59
N VAL A 490 -29.28 20.50 -14.35
CA VAL A 490 -28.79 19.83 -15.56
C VAL A 490 -27.29 19.55 -15.49
N PRO A 491 -26.80 18.42 -16.04
CA PRO A 491 -25.37 18.15 -16.13
C PRO A 491 -24.70 19.08 -17.15
N ILE A 492 -23.85 19.99 -16.66
CA ILE A 492 -23.10 20.95 -17.51
C ILE A 492 -21.70 20.45 -17.86
N ARG A 493 -21.12 19.57 -17.04
CA ARG A 493 -19.80 18.99 -17.27
C ARG A 493 -19.69 17.61 -16.66
N SER A 494 -18.98 16.71 -17.32
CA SER A 494 -18.58 15.42 -16.77
C SER A 494 -17.07 15.27 -16.90
N PHE A 495 -16.45 14.67 -15.89
CA PHE A 495 -15.04 14.33 -15.87
C PHE A 495 -14.91 12.82 -15.72
N ALA A 496 -14.40 12.16 -16.75
CA ALA A 496 -14.18 10.72 -16.73
C ALA A 496 -13.08 10.35 -15.73
N GLY A 497 -13.31 9.30 -14.93
CA GLY A 497 -12.35 8.76 -13.99
C GLY A 497 -12.46 7.24 -13.92
N THR A 498 -11.35 6.51 -13.91
CA THR A 498 -11.38 5.06 -14.08
C THR A 498 -10.35 4.37 -13.21
N MET A 499 -10.77 3.77 -12.09
CA MET A 499 -9.85 3.01 -11.24
C MET A 499 -9.53 1.65 -11.84
N VAL A 500 -8.23 1.31 -11.83
CA VAL A 500 -7.70 0.07 -12.43
C VAL A 500 -6.99 -0.82 -11.40
N PHE A 501 -7.20 -2.13 -11.52
CA PHE A 501 -6.56 -3.17 -10.72
C PHE A 501 -6.11 -4.34 -11.59
N ARG A 502 -4.85 -4.76 -11.46
CA ARG A 502 -4.25 -5.90 -12.18
C ARG A 502 -4.52 -5.93 -13.70
N GLY A 503 -4.62 -4.75 -14.32
CA GLY A 503 -4.83 -4.55 -15.76
C GLY A 503 -6.29 -4.44 -16.20
N PHE A 504 -7.24 -4.36 -15.27
CA PHE A 504 -8.67 -4.24 -15.56
C PHE A 504 -9.24 -2.98 -14.93
N VAL A 505 -10.21 -2.36 -15.60
CA VAL A 505 -11.13 -1.41 -14.95
C VAL A 505 -11.92 -2.18 -13.90
N VAL A 506 -12.02 -1.61 -12.70
CA VAL A 506 -12.74 -2.22 -11.57
C VAL A 506 -13.81 -1.32 -10.99
N GLU A 507 -13.68 0.00 -11.14
CA GLU A 507 -14.63 0.97 -10.58
C GLU A 507 -14.64 2.25 -11.41
N ASP A 508 -15.83 2.75 -11.72
CA ASP A 508 -15.98 4.11 -12.26
C ASP A 508 -15.69 5.13 -11.13
N ASN A 509 -14.90 6.14 -11.47
CA ASN A 509 -14.46 7.22 -10.60
C ASN A 509 -14.86 8.60 -11.17
N SER A 510 -15.72 8.61 -12.19
CA SER A 510 -16.19 9.80 -12.87
C SER A 510 -17.00 10.71 -11.96
N LEU A 511 -16.85 12.02 -12.16
CA LEU A 511 -17.56 13.06 -11.42
C LEU A 511 -18.36 13.92 -12.39
N VAL A 512 -19.61 14.22 -12.04
CA VAL A 512 -20.52 15.06 -12.83
C VAL A 512 -20.82 16.35 -12.09
N VAL A 513 -20.85 17.46 -12.82
CA VAL A 513 -21.25 18.77 -12.32
C VAL A 513 -22.65 19.06 -12.84
N LEU A 514 -23.58 19.19 -11.91
CA LEU A 514 -24.95 19.61 -12.14
C LEU A 514 -25.05 21.11 -11.80
N GLU A 515 -25.76 21.88 -12.61
CA GLU A 515 -25.99 23.32 -12.39
C GLU A 515 -27.49 23.61 -12.44
N ARG A 516 -27.95 24.49 -11.57
CA ARG A 516 -29.36 24.87 -11.47
C ARG A 516 -29.78 25.77 -12.64
N ARG A 517 -30.94 25.51 -13.25
CA ARG A 517 -31.51 26.31 -14.36
C ARG A 517 -33.03 26.47 -14.23
N ASP A 518 -33.53 27.70 -14.38
CA ASP A 518 -34.94 28.04 -14.12
C ASP A 518 -35.96 27.50 -15.13
N ALA A 519 -35.50 26.98 -16.27
CA ALA A 519 -36.35 26.41 -17.32
C ALA A 519 -35.69 25.19 -17.97
N ILE A 520 -36.14 23.99 -17.60
CA ILE A 520 -35.65 22.71 -18.12
C ILE A 520 -36.85 21.89 -18.62
N ALA A 521 -36.74 21.36 -19.84
CA ALA A 521 -37.71 20.41 -20.39
C ALA A 521 -37.17 18.98 -20.22
N CYS A 522 -37.45 18.35 -19.08
CA CYS A 522 -37.09 16.95 -18.83
C CYS A 522 -37.77 16.02 -19.85
N ARG A 523 -36.99 15.07 -20.39
CA ARG A 523 -37.40 14.05 -21.37
C ARG A 523 -36.70 12.73 -21.07
#